data_AF-A0A2Y9N8P2-F1
#
_entry.id   AF-A0A2Y9N8P2-F1
#
_cell.length_a   1.000
_cell.length_b   1.000
_cell.length_c   1.000
_cell.angle_alpha   90.00
_cell.angle_beta   90.00
_cell.angle_gamma   90.00
#
_symmetry.space_group_name_H-M   'P 1'
#
loop_
_entity.id
_entity.type
_entity.pdbx_description
1 polymer ?
#
loop_
_entity_poly.entity_id
_entity_poly.type
_entity_poly.pdbx_seq_one_letter_code
_entity_poly.pdbx_strand_id
1 'polypeptide(L)'
;MYTRSGVQGSGFGAPAASRPARDPAAWRGELGPPEGPRRGLEEAPESPSRESPEHAGRRFTGAYTLIIPNEKRRNEMQRMAAKELEDLKRWKEQQRTKPINLAPMQLGGNQSEVEVRQRQQLQLIQSKYQKKLKREECIRIKREAEEAEIQKMKAVQRQKSNKLEEKKRLQENLRREAFREHQQCKTAEFLRRLDTQSPHRGTCPVAVCDPQSSAWSVIVGKCPLEAFPGWQSLLLLITSVVYLKKTRRIMFMVGRYRK
;
A
#
# COMPACT_ATOMS: atom_id res chain seq x y z
N MET A 1 -33.00 31.57 -10.43
CA MET A 1 -32.56 30.49 -11.34
C MET A 1 -31.59 29.60 -10.60
N TYR A 2 -32.06 28.49 -10.04
CA TYR A 2 -31.20 27.43 -9.51
C TYR A 2 -30.56 26.66 -10.66
N THR A 3 -29.30 26.27 -10.53
CA THR A 3 -28.90 24.86 -10.67
C THR A 3 -27.53 24.60 -10.06
N ARG A 4 -27.53 23.62 -9.17
CA ARG A 4 -26.43 22.98 -8.45
C ARG A 4 -25.96 21.80 -9.30
N SER A 5 -24.65 21.59 -9.44
CA SER A 5 -24.12 20.25 -9.77
C SER A 5 -22.85 19.99 -8.97
N GLY A 6 -22.93 18.93 -8.15
CA GLY A 6 -21.86 18.52 -7.25
C GLY A 6 -20.84 17.64 -7.96
N VAL A 7 -19.56 17.87 -7.67
CA VAL A 7 -18.47 16.97 -8.02
C VAL A 7 -18.25 16.04 -6.84
N GLN A 8 -18.72 14.79 -6.97
CA GLN A 8 -18.36 13.69 -6.09
C GLN A 8 -16.91 13.29 -6.35
N GLY A 9 -16.07 13.40 -5.32
CA GLY A 9 -14.73 12.84 -5.32
C GLY A 9 -14.80 11.32 -5.19
N SER A 10 -14.24 10.61 -6.17
CA SER A 10 -13.95 9.18 -6.03
C SER A 10 -12.68 9.03 -5.18
N GLY A 11 -12.86 8.89 -3.86
CA GLY A 11 -11.83 8.40 -2.98
C GLY A 11 -11.53 6.94 -3.32
N PHE A 12 -10.29 6.66 -3.72
CA PHE A 12 -9.77 5.30 -3.78
C PHE A 12 -9.72 4.74 -2.36
N GLY A 13 -10.56 3.76 -2.09
CA GLY A 13 -10.58 3.00 -0.85
C GLY A 13 -9.37 2.07 -0.77
N ALA A 14 -8.60 2.20 0.31
CA ALA A 14 -7.68 1.16 0.76
C ALA A 14 -8.47 0.11 1.57
N PRO A 15 -8.08 -1.17 1.55
CA PRO A 15 -8.80 -2.22 2.27
C PRO A 15 -8.66 -2.04 3.78
N ALA A 16 -9.79 -2.16 4.48
CA ALA A 16 -9.90 -2.05 5.92
C ALA A 16 -9.14 -3.18 6.61
N ALA A 17 -8.09 -2.82 7.36
CA ALA A 17 -7.48 -3.70 8.33
C ALA A 17 -8.38 -3.80 9.57
N SER A 18 -8.66 -5.03 9.95
CA SER A 18 -9.47 -5.52 11.05
C SER A 18 -9.22 -4.76 12.36
N ARG A 19 -10.27 -4.20 12.96
CA ARG A 19 -10.33 -3.92 14.40
C ARG A 19 -11.38 -4.84 15.02
N PRO A 20 -11.07 -5.57 16.11
CA PRO A 20 -12.12 -6.22 16.87
C PRO A 20 -12.92 -5.15 17.62
N ALA A 21 -14.21 -5.09 17.34
CA ALA A 21 -15.19 -4.43 18.18
C ALA A 21 -15.28 -5.21 19.50
N ARG A 22 -14.94 -4.55 20.61
CA ARG A 22 -15.13 -5.09 21.95
C ARG A 22 -16.39 -4.45 22.51
N ASP A 23 -17.53 -5.10 22.28
CA ASP A 23 -18.79 -4.79 22.95
C ASP A 23 -18.74 -5.34 24.39
N PRO A 24 -19.01 -4.53 25.43
CA PRO A 24 -19.19 -5.01 26.79
C PRO A 24 -20.69 -5.23 27.05
N ALA A 25 -21.31 -6.20 26.37
CA ALA A 25 -22.74 -6.47 26.55
C ALA A 25 -23.17 -7.93 26.33
N ALA A 26 -22.26 -8.90 26.53
CA ALA A 26 -22.56 -10.32 26.30
C ALA A 26 -22.20 -11.25 27.48
N TRP A 27 -22.33 -10.76 28.72
CA TRP A 27 -22.31 -11.63 29.91
C TRP A 27 -23.69 -11.66 30.54
N ARG A 28 -24.64 -12.28 29.84
CA ARG A 28 -25.86 -12.78 30.46
C ARG A 28 -26.24 -14.10 29.79
N GLY A 29 -25.95 -15.19 30.48
CA GLY A 29 -26.27 -16.54 30.04
C GLY A 29 -25.59 -17.57 30.94
N GLU A 30 -26.37 -18.09 31.88
CA GLU A 30 -26.23 -19.43 32.47
C GLU A 30 -24.93 -19.77 33.23
N LEU A 31 -24.94 -19.52 34.55
CA LEU A 31 -24.21 -20.37 35.49
C LEU A 31 -25.26 -21.28 36.15
N GLY A 32 -25.15 -22.57 35.84
CA GLY A 32 -25.99 -23.64 36.37
C GLY A 32 -25.80 -23.89 37.88
N PRO A 33 -26.55 -24.85 38.45
CA PRO A 33 -26.60 -25.10 39.88
C PRO A 33 -25.23 -25.54 40.43
N PRO A 34 -24.84 -25.12 41.65
CA PRO A 34 -23.55 -25.53 42.21
C PRO A 34 -23.58 -27.02 42.61
N GLU A 35 -22.73 -27.80 41.95
CA GLU A 35 -22.31 -29.14 42.36
C GLU A 35 -21.57 -29.06 43.71
N GLY A 36 -22.04 -29.84 44.69
CA GLY A 36 -21.37 -30.02 45.97
C GLY A 36 -20.20 -31.02 45.87
N PRO A 37 -19.14 -30.89 46.68
CA PRO A 37 -18.02 -31.83 46.67
C PRO A 37 -18.39 -33.19 47.27
N ARG A 38 -18.00 -34.26 46.57
CA ARG A 38 -18.06 -35.67 47.03
C ARG A 38 -16.65 -36.24 47.23
N ARG A 39 -16.31 -36.59 48.48
CA ARG A 39 -15.39 -37.66 49.00
C ARG A 39 -15.03 -37.29 50.45
N GLY A 40 -14.94 -38.17 51.45
CA GLY A 40 -14.97 -39.63 51.60
C GLY A 40 -14.36 -39.95 52.99
N LEU A 41 -14.86 -40.99 53.67
CA LEU A 41 -14.41 -41.70 54.90
C LEU A 41 -13.27 -41.05 55.72
N GLU A 42 -13.37 -40.78 57.02
CA GLU A 42 -13.46 -41.68 58.19
C GLU A 42 -13.40 -40.70 59.40
N GLU A 43 -14.26 -40.68 60.40
CA GLU A 43 -14.26 -41.54 61.58
C GLU A 43 -15.58 -41.31 62.33
N ALA A 44 -16.21 -42.42 62.73
CA ALA A 44 -17.24 -42.41 63.76
C ALA A 44 -16.60 -42.16 65.13
N PRO A 45 -17.38 -41.62 66.08
CA PRO A 45 -17.54 -42.37 67.31
C PRO A 45 -19.01 -42.72 67.53
N GLU A 46 -19.18 -43.86 68.18
CA GLU A 46 -20.41 -44.63 68.34
C GLU A 46 -21.62 -43.83 68.81
N SER A 47 -22.74 -44.22 68.20
CA SER A 47 -24.12 -43.98 68.58
C SER A 47 -24.47 -44.38 70.01
N PRO A 48 -25.40 -43.67 70.66
CA PRO A 48 -26.46 -44.30 71.41
C PRO A 48 -27.70 -44.40 70.52
N SER A 49 -28.08 -45.62 70.21
CA SER A 49 -29.47 -46.09 70.26
C SER A 49 -30.54 -45.19 69.65
N ARG A 50 -30.92 -45.56 68.41
CA ARG A 50 -32.25 -46.13 68.15
C ARG A 50 -33.36 -45.60 69.07
N GLU A 51 -34.02 -44.53 68.63
CA GLU A 51 -35.46 -44.34 68.73
C GLU A 51 -35.82 -43.18 67.79
N SER A 52 -36.03 -43.51 66.53
CA SER A 52 -37.01 -42.76 65.74
C SER A 52 -38.29 -42.75 66.58
N PRO A 53 -38.99 -41.61 66.78
CA PRO A 53 -40.38 -41.68 67.17
C PRO A 53 -41.14 -42.23 65.97
N GLU A 54 -40.97 -43.53 65.75
CA GLU A 54 -41.83 -44.36 64.95
C GLU A 54 -43.23 -44.17 65.55
N HIS A 55 -44.08 -43.49 64.77
CA HIS A 55 -45.52 -43.72 64.75
C HIS A 55 -46.39 -42.96 65.76
N ALA A 56 -45.84 -42.00 66.52
CA ALA A 56 -46.64 -41.13 67.39
C ALA A 56 -47.37 -40.01 66.59
N GLY A 57 -48.35 -40.37 65.77
CA GLY A 57 -49.29 -39.40 65.14
C GLY A 57 -49.60 -39.60 63.66
N ARG A 58 -49.18 -40.71 63.05
CA ARG A 58 -49.44 -41.00 61.64
C ARG A 58 -50.75 -41.80 61.51
N ARG A 59 -51.85 -41.13 61.16
CA ARG A 59 -53.16 -41.80 60.94
C ARG A 59 -53.27 -42.21 59.47
N PHE A 60 -53.54 -43.49 59.21
CA PHE A 60 -53.73 -44.02 57.87
C PHE A 60 -55.23 -44.09 57.55
N THR A 61 -55.68 -43.40 56.51
CA THR A 61 -57.07 -43.42 56.04
C THR A 61 -57.09 -44.05 54.66
N GLY A 62 -57.04 -45.39 54.60
CA GLY A 62 -57.01 -46.16 53.35
C GLY A 62 -55.75 -45.88 52.50
N ALA A 63 -55.92 -45.12 51.41
CA ALA A 63 -54.89 -44.91 50.38
C ALA A 63 -53.86 -43.80 50.70
N TYR A 64 -54.11 -42.94 51.70
CA TYR A 64 -53.21 -41.85 52.06
C TYR A 64 -52.94 -41.81 53.56
N THR A 65 -51.81 -41.20 53.90
CA THR A 65 -51.39 -41.04 55.28
C THR A 65 -51.46 -39.60 55.74
N LEU A 66 -52.18 -39.35 56.83
CA LEU A 66 -52.27 -38.06 57.49
C LEU A 66 -51.15 -37.97 58.54
N ILE A 67 -50.19 -37.09 58.29
CA ILE A 67 -49.14 -36.75 59.26
C ILE A 67 -49.63 -35.56 60.08
N ILE A 68 -49.86 -35.77 61.38
CA ILE A 68 -50.27 -34.70 62.28
C ILE A 68 -49.13 -33.68 62.41
N PRO A 69 -49.40 -32.37 62.27
CA PRO A 69 -48.36 -31.36 62.44
C PRO A 69 -47.75 -31.39 63.84
N ASN A 70 -46.44 -31.57 63.91
CA ASN A 70 -45.71 -31.47 65.16
C ASN A 70 -45.59 -29.99 65.57
N GLU A 71 -46.37 -29.57 66.56
CA GLU A 71 -46.42 -28.17 67.00
C GLU A 71 -45.08 -27.65 67.53
N LYS A 72 -44.26 -28.50 68.16
CA LYS A 72 -42.92 -28.08 68.61
C LYS A 72 -42.03 -27.74 67.43
N ARG A 73 -41.98 -28.61 66.42
CA ARG A 73 -41.20 -28.39 65.19
C ARG A 73 -41.72 -27.18 64.40
N ARG A 74 -43.05 -27.00 64.35
CA ARG A 74 -43.67 -25.83 63.70
C ARG A 74 -43.29 -24.53 64.41
N ASN A 75 -43.39 -24.49 65.74
CA ASN A 75 -43.07 -23.31 66.53
C ASN A 75 -41.57 -22.97 66.45
N GLU A 76 -40.71 -23.99 66.44
CA GLU A 76 -39.26 -23.81 66.22
C GLU A 76 -38.98 -23.22 64.84
N MET A 77 -39.62 -23.75 63.79
CA MET A 77 -39.51 -23.23 62.42
C MET A 77 -39.99 -21.78 62.32
N GLN A 78 -41.10 -21.43 62.98
CA GLN A 78 -41.61 -20.05 63.01
C GLN A 78 -40.65 -19.12 63.76
N ARG A 79 -40.05 -19.57 64.86
CA ARG A 79 -39.04 -18.80 65.61
C ARG A 79 -37.77 -18.58 64.79
N MET A 80 -37.30 -19.61 64.08
CA MET A 80 -36.14 -19.49 63.18
C MET A 80 -36.44 -18.52 62.03
N ALA A 81 -37.59 -18.68 61.37
CA ALA A 81 -38.01 -17.78 60.28
C ALA A 81 -38.10 -16.31 60.75
N ALA A 82 -38.64 -16.07 61.96
CA ALA A 82 -38.71 -14.74 62.54
C ALA A 82 -37.31 -14.15 62.83
N LYS A 83 -36.39 -14.96 63.38
CA LYS A 83 -35.00 -14.54 63.62
C LYS A 83 -34.28 -14.20 62.33
N GLU A 84 -34.36 -15.07 61.32
CA GLU A 84 -33.72 -14.86 60.02
C GLU A 84 -34.23 -13.60 59.32
N LEU A 85 -35.53 -13.30 59.45
CA LEU A 85 -36.13 -12.08 58.92
C LEU A 85 -35.53 -10.82 59.57
N GLU A 86 -35.35 -10.82 60.89
CA GLU A 86 -34.73 -9.71 61.61
C GLU A 86 -33.24 -9.57 61.30
N ASP A 87 -32.51 -10.68 61.19
CA ASP A 87 -31.10 -10.67 60.80
C ASP A 87 -30.90 -10.13 59.39
N LEU A 88 -31.80 -10.46 58.45
CA LEU A 88 -31.80 -9.93 57.09
C LEU A 88 -32.07 -8.42 57.06
N LYS A 89 -33.00 -7.92 57.88
CA LYS A 89 -33.25 -6.47 58.02
C LYS A 89 -32.00 -5.75 58.51
N ARG A 90 -31.37 -6.26 59.57
CA ARG A 90 -30.13 -5.70 60.14
C ARG A 90 -28.99 -5.72 59.12
N TRP A 91 -28.84 -6.81 58.37
CA TRP A 91 -27.84 -6.89 57.31
C TRP A 91 -28.09 -5.85 56.22
N LYS A 92 -29.34 -5.68 55.77
CA LYS A 92 -29.70 -4.63 54.79
C LYS A 92 -29.42 -3.23 55.30
N GLU A 93 -29.66 -2.97 56.59
CA GLU A 93 -29.37 -1.68 57.22
C GLU A 93 -27.86 -1.43 57.35
N GLN A 94 -27.07 -2.46 57.66
CA GLN A 94 -25.61 -2.38 57.72
C GLN A 94 -24.99 -2.21 56.31
N GLN A 95 -25.56 -2.87 55.31
CA GLN A 95 -25.11 -2.80 53.91
C GLN A 95 -25.70 -1.60 53.16
N ARG A 96 -26.64 -0.86 53.76
CA ARG A 96 -27.16 0.37 53.16
C ARG A 96 -26.04 1.38 53.11
N THR A 97 -25.54 1.63 51.90
CA THR A 97 -24.61 2.73 51.63
C THR A 97 -25.24 4.04 52.06
N LYS A 98 -24.49 4.86 52.81
CA LYS A 98 -24.95 6.18 53.26
C LYS A 98 -25.34 7.01 52.02
N PRO A 99 -26.53 7.65 52.01
CA PRO A 99 -26.91 8.57 50.95
C PRO A 99 -25.86 9.67 50.82
N ILE A 100 -25.29 9.82 49.63
CA ILE A 100 -24.30 10.85 49.35
C ILE A 100 -25.08 12.16 49.13
N ASN A 101 -25.07 13.04 50.14
CA ASN A 101 -25.65 14.38 50.08
C ASN A 101 -24.61 15.41 49.61
N LEU A 102 -23.96 15.14 48.48
CA LEU A 102 -23.04 16.10 47.85
C LEU A 102 -23.75 16.78 46.68
N ALA A 103 -23.60 18.10 46.58
CA ALA A 103 -24.03 18.81 45.39
C ALA A 103 -23.26 18.26 44.18
N PRO A 104 -23.93 18.03 43.03
CA PRO A 104 -23.24 17.59 41.82
C PRO A 104 -22.12 18.57 41.46
N MET A 105 -20.89 18.07 41.37
CA MET A 105 -19.72 18.86 40.98
C MET A 105 -19.45 18.63 39.48
N GLN A 106 -19.33 19.70 38.70
CA GLN A 106 -18.87 19.59 37.30
C GLN A 106 -17.40 19.18 37.29
N LEU A 107 -17.16 17.89 37.04
CA LEU A 107 -15.81 17.31 37.00
C LEU A 107 -15.10 17.49 35.64
N GLY A 108 -15.73 18.19 34.68
CA GLY A 108 -15.21 18.38 33.33
C GLY A 108 -16.05 19.34 32.49
N GLY A 109 -15.55 19.68 31.29
CA GLY A 109 -16.24 20.62 30.38
C GLY A 109 -15.89 22.09 30.61
N ASN A 110 -14.67 22.39 31.06
CA ASN A 110 -14.22 23.77 31.35
C ASN A 110 -14.17 24.70 30.12
N GLN A 111 -14.39 24.16 28.91
CA GLN A 111 -14.39 24.93 27.67
C GLN A 111 -15.83 25.13 27.22
N SER A 112 -16.15 26.39 26.90
CA SER A 112 -17.41 26.72 26.26
C SER A 112 -17.48 26.06 24.88
N GLU A 113 -18.67 25.64 24.47
CA GLU A 113 -18.90 25.04 23.15
C GLU A 113 -18.38 25.93 22.01
N VAL A 114 -18.53 27.24 22.16
CA VAL A 114 -18.10 28.24 21.18
C VAL A 114 -16.58 28.21 21.00
N GLU A 115 -15.82 28.10 22.09
CA GLU A 115 -14.36 28.02 22.06
C GLU A 115 -13.89 26.74 21.38
N VAL A 116 -14.55 25.61 21.67
CA VAL A 116 -14.25 24.33 21.03
C VAL A 116 -14.49 24.42 19.52
N ARG A 117 -15.62 25.01 19.10
CA ARG A 117 -15.94 25.20 17.68
C ARG A 117 -14.93 26.13 16.99
N GLN A 118 -14.54 27.23 17.64
CA GLN A 118 -13.54 28.15 17.11
C GLN A 118 -12.18 27.46 16.93
N ARG A 119 -11.73 26.70 17.92
CA ARG A 119 -10.47 25.94 17.85
C ARG A 119 -10.49 24.91 16.72
N GLN A 120 -11.60 24.18 16.57
CA GLN A 120 -11.78 23.24 15.46
C GLN A 120 -11.69 23.95 14.10
N GLN A 121 -12.34 25.10 13.94
CA GLN A 121 -12.26 25.89 12.71
C GLN A 121 -10.82 26.35 12.41
N LEU A 122 -10.12 26.88 13.40
CA LEU A 122 -8.73 27.31 13.25
C LEU A 122 -7.79 26.15 12.88
N GLN A 123 -7.96 24.99 13.52
CA GLN A 123 -7.17 23.79 13.23
C GLN A 123 -7.39 23.30 11.79
N LEU A 124 -8.63 23.34 11.30
CA LEU A 124 -8.96 23.02 9.91
C LEU A 124 -8.31 23.99 8.92
N ILE A 125 -8.32 25.28 9.22
CA ILE A 125 -7.68 26.31 8.38
C ILE A 125 -6.15 26.09 8.33
N GLN A 126 -5.51 25.92 9.48
CA GLN A 126 -4.06 25.71 9.58
C GLN A 126 -3.61 24.44 8.86
N SER A 127 -4.28 23.31 9.11
CA SER A 127 -3.96 22.04 8.45
C SER A 127 -4.15 22.10 6.93
N LYS A 128 -5.22 22.76 6.46
CA LYS A 128 -5.45 23.00 5.03
C LYS A 128 -4.32 23.81 4.41
N TYR A 129 -3.86 24.87 5.08
CA TYR A 129 -2.77 25.71 4.61
C TYR A 129 -1.43 24.96 4.55
N GLN A 130 -1.05 24.26 5.61
CA GLN A 130 0.16 23.44 5.65
C GLN A 130 0.17 22.38 4.53
N LYS A 131 -0.98 21.75 4.28
CA LYS A 131 -1.12 20.76 3.20
C LYS A 131 -0.93 21.38 1.82
N LYS A 132 -1.36 22.63 1.61
CA LYS A 132 -1.13 23.35 0.35
C LYS A 132 0.35 23.63 0.14
N LEU A 133 1.03 24.19 1.15
CA LEU A 133 2.46 24.47 1.07
C LEU A 133 3.28 23.22 0.71
N LYS A 134 3.05 22.11 1.42
CA LYS A 134 3.75 20.85 1.14
C LYS A 134 3.50 20.36 -0.30
N ARG A 135 2.30 20.55 -0.84
CA ARG A 135 1.97 20.16 -2.22
C ARG A 135 2.73 21.01 -3.23
N GLU A 136 2.76 22.32 -3.02
CA GLU A 136 3.46 23.26 -3.90
C GLU A 136 4.97 23.01 -3.90
N GLU A 137 5.56 22.79 -2.73
CA GLU A 137 6.98 22.41 -2.60
C GLU A 137 7.28 21.07 -3.31
N CYS A 138 6.44 20.05 -3.10
CA CYS A 138 6.59 18.78 -3.82
C CYS A 138 6.50 18.97 -5.34
N ILE A 139 5.61 19.83 -5.83
CA ILE A 139 5.47 20.11 -7.26
C ILE A 139 6.72 20.84 -7.78
N ARG A 140 7.23 21.83 -7.05
CA ARG A 140 8.43 22.59 -7.44
C ARG A 140 9.65 21.67 -7.56
N ILE A 141 9.90 20.84 -6.55
CA ILE A 141 11.02 19.90 -6.54
C ILE A 141 10.92 18.90 -7.71
N LYS A 142 9.71 18.40 -7.99
CA LYS A 142 9.49 17.49 -9.13
C LYS A 142 9.80 18.16 -10.47
N ARG A 143 9.36 19.40 -10.67
CA ARG A 143 9.66 20.17 -11.89
C ARG A 143 11.16 20.39 -12.06
N GLU A 144 11.85 20.81 -11.00
CA GLU A 144 13.31 21.02 -11.03
C GLU A 144 14.06 19.72 -11.38
N ALA A 145 13.63 18.58 -10.82
CA ALA A 145 14.21 17.29 -11.14
C ALA A 145 13.97 16.86 -12.61
N GLU A 146 12.73 17.02 -13.11
CA GLU A 146 12.37 16.75 -14.51
C GLU A 146 13.15 17.67 -15.47
N GLU A 147 13.30 18.95 -15.14
CA GLU A 147 14.08 19.90 -15.95
C GLU A 147 15.55 19.53 -15.99
N ALA A 148 16.15 19.14 -14.85
CA ALA A 148 17.54 18.69 -14.79
C ALA A 148 17.75 17.41 -15.63
N GLU A 149 16.79 16.48 -15.62
CA GLU A 149 16.85 15.28 -16.45
C GLU A 149 16.78 15.62 -17.94
N ILE A 150 15.84 16.49 -18.34
CA ILE A 150 15.73 16.97 -19.72
C ILE A 150 17.03 17.65 -20.17
N GLN A 151 17.64 18.47 -19.31
CA GLN A 151 18.92 19.12 -19.62
C GLN A 151 20.05 18.10 -19.82
N LYS A 152 20.13 17.06 -18.97
CA LYS A 152 21.09 15.96 -19.13
C LYS A 152 20.88 15.23 -20.45
N MET A 153 19.64 14.86 -20.78
CA MET A 153 19.32 14.21 -22.05
C MET A 153 19.68 15.08 -23.26
N LYS A 154 19.37 16.39 -23.20
CA LYS A 154 19.77 17.36 -24.24
C LYS A 154 21.29 17.45 -24.39
N ALA A 155 22.03 17.50 -23.29
CA ALA A 155 23.49 17.54 -23.32
C ALA A 155 24.07 16.27 -23.97
N VAL A 156 23.56 15.10 -23.61
CA VAL A 156 23.96 13.82 -24.23
C VAL A 156 23.67 13.83 -25.72
N GLN A 157 22.50 14.33 -26.15
CA GLN A 157 22.15 14.38 -27.57
C GLN A 157 23.03 15.37 -28.35
N ARG A 158 23.36 16.52 -27.75
CA ARG A 158 24.32 17.48 -28.31
C ARG A 158 25.71 16.86 -28.45
N GLN A 159 26.20 16.16 -27.43
CA GLN A 159 27.49 15.46 -27.51
C GLN A 159 27.52 14.41 -28.61
N LYS A 160 26.45 13.61 -28.76
CA LYS A 160 26.31 12.64 -29.85
C LYS A 160 26.33 13.33 -31.22
N SER A 161 25.63 14.46 -31.35
CA SER A 161 25.61 15.25 -32.59
C SER A 161 26.99 15.79 -32.93
N ASN A 162 27.68 16.39 -31.96
CA ASN A 162 29.02 16.94 -32.16
C ASN A 162 30.01 15.84 -32.59
N LYS A 163 30.05 14.73 -31.85
CA LYS A 163 30.91 13.58 -32.19
C LYS A 163 30.63 13.02 -33.60
N LEU A 164 29.38 13.05 -34.05
CA LEU A 164 29.03 12.63 -35.40
C LEU A 164 29.53 13.64 -36.45
N GLU A 165 29.40 14.94 -36.19
CA GLU A 165 29.88 15.98 -37.07
C GLU A 165 31.41 15.98 -37.19
N GLU A 166 32.13 15.82 -36.08
CA GLU A 166 33.60 15.68 -36.07
C GLU A 166 34.06 14.51 -36.94
N LYS A 167 33.41 13.35 -36.83
CA LYS A 167 33.70 12.19 -37.69
C LYS A 167 33.49 12.50 -39.18
N LYS A 168 32.41 13.19 -39.53
CA LYS A 168 32.14 13.60 -40.91
C LYS A 168 33.19 14.58 -41.42
N ARG A 169 33.59 15.55 -40.60
CA ARG A 169 34.66 16.51 -40.92
C ARG A 169 35.98 15.79 -41.16
N LEU A 170 36.36 14.82 -40.32
CA LEU A 170 37.56 14.02 -40.50
C LEU A 170 37.53 13.22 -41.81
N GLN A 171 36.41 12.55 -42.10
CA GLN A 171 36.26 11.78 -43.36
C GLN A 171 36.37 12.67 -44.60
N GLU A 172 35.73 13.84 -44.57
CA GLU A 172 35.80 14.80 -45.67
C GLU A 172 37.21 15.38 -45.83
N ASN A 173 37.91 15.64 -44.73
CA ASN A 173 39.31 16.08 -44.78
C ASN A 173 40.22 15.02 -45.40
N LEU A 174 40.09 13.75 -45.00
CA LEU A 174 40.84 12.65 -45.61
C LEU A 174 40.56 12.53 -47.12
N ARG A 175 39.28 12.68 -47.52
CA ARG A 175 38.90 12.70 -48.93
C ARG A 175 39.58 13.86 -49.68
N ARG A 176 39.64 15.05 -49.07
CA ARG A 176 40.31 16.22 -49.65
C ARG A 176 41.81 16.05 -49.74
N GLU A 177 42.44 15.48 -48.72
CA GLU A 177 43.87 15.19 -48.69
C GLU A 177 44.25 14.16 -49.77
N ALA A 178 43.57 13.02 -49.84
CA ALA A 178 43.81 12.03 -50.89
C ALA A 178 43.64 12.61 -52.31
N PHE A 179 42.65 13.50 -52.51
CA PHE A 179 42.49 14.19 -53.78
C PHE A 179 43.65 15.16 -54.08
N ARG A 180 44.11 15.91 -53.08
CA ARG A 180 45.27 16.81 -53.20
C ARG A 180 46.54 16.04 -53.50
N GLU A 181 46.80 14.95 -52.78
CA GLU A 181 47.93 14.06 -53.01
C GLU A 181 47.91 13.50 -54.43
N HIS A 182 46.77 12.99 -54.89
CA HIS A 182 46.61 12.50 -56.26
C HIS A 182 46.89 13.58 -57.30
N GLN A 183 46.40 14.81 -57.08
CA GLN A 183 46.67 15.94 -57.97
C GLN A 183 48.17 16.28 -58.00
N GLN A 184 48.83 16.29 -56.83
CA GLN A 184 50.27 16.52 -56.73
C GLN A 184 51.07 15.42 -57.43
N CYS A 185 50.73 14.16 -57.20
CA CYS A 185 51.33 13.01 -57.86
C CYS A 185 51.20 13.11 -59.40
N LYS A 186 50.00 13.40 -59.90
CA LYS A 186 49.77 13.59 -61.34
C LYS A 186 50.56 14.77 -61.92
N THR A 187 50.64 15.88 -61.19
CA THR A 187 51.39 17.06 -61.61
C THR A 187 52.89 16.74 -61.68
N ALA A 188 53.42 16.09 -60.65
CA ALA A 188 54.82 15.68 -60.61
C ALA A 188 55.15 14.67 -61.71
N GLU A 189 54.26 13.72 -61.96
CA GLU A 189 54.40 12.74 -63.05
C GLU A 189 54.45 13.42 -64.43
N PHE A 190 53.58 14.39 -64.67
CA PHE A 190 53.60 15.21 -65.87
C PHE A 190 54.91 16.00 -66.02
N LEU A 191 55.39 16.65 -64.96
CA LEU A 191 56.66 17.38 -64.98
C LEU A 191 57.85 16.46 -65.28
N ARG A 192 57.90 15.26 -64.66
CA ARG A 192 58.94 14.26 -64.96
C ARG A 192 58.95 13.84 -66.43
N ARG A 193 57.77 13.70 -67.04
CA ARG A 193 57.66 13.41 -68.49
C ARG A 193 58.22 14.56 -69.34
N LEU A 194 57.94 15.81 -68.98
CA LEU A 194 58.48 16.97 -69.69
C LEU A 194 60.00 17.07 -69.57
N ASP A 195 60.55 16.85 -68.36
CA ASP A 195 62.00 16.88 -68.14
C ASP A 195 62.71 15.80 -68.97
N THR A 196 62.09 14.61 -69.09
CA THR A 196 62.60 13.50 -69.92
C THR A 196 62.46 13.76 -71.43
N GLN A 197 61.52 14.61 -71.85
CA GLN A 197 61.32 15.01 -73.25
C GLN A 197 62.06 16.31 -73.62
N SER A 198 62.79 16.93 -72.70
CA SER A 198 63.76 17.96 -73.04
C SER A 198 64.87 17.36 -73.93
N PRO A 199 65.26 17.99 -75.05
CA PRO A 199 66.11 17.35 -76.02
C PRO A 199 67.58 17.32 -75.55
N HIS A 200 67.95 16.26 -74.83
CA HIS A 200 69.32 15.74 -74.89
C HIS A 200 69.32 14.32 -75.45
N ARG A 201 69.49 14.29 -76.77
CA ARG A 201 69.87 13.19 -77.66
C ARG A 201 70.59 12.03 -76.95
N GLY A 202 69.97 10.85 -76.90
CA GLY A 202 70.69 9.59 -76.67
C GLY A 202 69.89 8.46 -76.01
N THR A 203 69.32 7.59 -76.84
CA THR A 203 69.21 6.13 -76.60
C THR A 203 68.33 5.63 -75.44
N CYS A 204 67.14 5.10 -75.77
CA CYS A 204 66.36 4.17 -74.94
C CYS A 204 67.02 2.77 -74.90
N PRO A 205 66.69 1.83 -73.97
CA PRO A 205 65.52 1.82 -73.06
C PRO A 205 65.83 1.37 -71.60
N VAL A 206 64.99 1.75 -70.63
CA VAL A 206 64.89 1.00 -69.35
C VAL A 206 63.44 0.82 -68.94
N ALA A 207 63.06 -0.46 -68.96
CA ALA A 207 62.08 -1.19 -68.16
C ALA A 207 60.81 -0.46 -67.68
N VAL A 208 59.70 -0.94 -68.23
CA VAL A 208 58.37 -0.97 -67.63
C VAL A 208 58.47 -1.33 -66.15
N CYS A 209 58.16 -0.39 -65.27
CA CYS A 209 57.72 -0.73 -63.92
C CYS A 209 56.23 -1.03 -64.01
N ASP A 210 55.88 -2.31 -64.01
CA ASP A 210 54.54 -2.78 -63.72
C ASP A 210 54.09 -2.23 -62.37
N PRO A 211 52.99 -1.47 -62.27
CA PRO A 211 52.15 -1.58 -61.11
C PRO A 211 51.40 -2.89 -61.29
N GLN A 212 51.83 -3.94 -60.58
CA GLN A 212 51.01 -5.13 -60.43
C GLN A 212 49.60 -4.73 -60.04
N SER A 213 48.69 -4.84 -61.00
CA SER A 213 47.25 -4.89 -60.79
C SER A 213 46.92 -6.26 -60.20
N SER A 214 47.46 -6.51 -58.99
CA SER A 214 47.21 -7.71 -58.23
C SER A 214 46.07 -7.45 -57.27
N ALA A 215 45.06 -8.31 -57.37
CA ALA A 215 43.97 -8.47 -56.41
C ALA A 215 42.93 -7.34 -56.37
N TRP A 216 42.10 -7.27 -57.41
CA TRP A 216 40.65 -7.21 -57.14
C TRP A 216 40.21 -8.59 -56.62
N SER A 217 40.71 -8.98 -55.44
CA SER A 217 40.01 -9.95 -54.64
C SER A 217 38.70 -9.28 -54.26
N VAL A 218 37.64 -9.88 -54.76
CA VAL A 218 36.26 -9.77 -54.26
C VAL A 218 36.30 -9.84 -52.73
N ILE A 219 36.56 -8.71 -52.08
CA ILE A 219 36.20 -8.50 -50.69
C ILE A 219 34.79 -7.93 -50.79
N VAL A 220 33.87 -8.88 -50.75
CA VAL A 220 32.55 -8.72 -50.16
C VAL A 220 32.73 -8.07 -48.80
N GLY A 221 32.89 -6.75 -48.79
CA GLY A 221 32.62 -5.91 -47.64
C GLY A 221 31.11 -5.86 -47.50
N LYS A 222 30.53 -6.94 -46.98
CA LYS A 222 29.27 -6.88 -46.25
C LYS A 222 29.42 -5.69 -45.31
N CYS A 223 28.82 -4.56 -45.65
CA CYS A 223 28.41 -3.61 -44.64
C CYS A 223 27.56 -4.44 -43.66
N PRO A 224 27.93 -4.55 -42.38
CA PRO A 224 26.88 -4.71 -41.40
C PRO A 224 26.16 -3.35 -41.44
N LEU A 225 25.17 -3.23 -42.32
CA LEU A 225 23.91 -2.69 -41.86
C LEU A 225 23.53 -3.62 -40.72
N GLU A 226 24.00 -3.29 -39.51
CA GLU A 226 23.29 -3.67 -38.32
C GLU A 226 21.92 -3.06 -38.51
N ALA A 227 21.01 -3.90 -39.00
CA ALA A 227 19.60 -3.77 -38.79
C ALA A 227 19.43 -3.59 -37.29
N PHE A 228 19.36 -2.35 -36.82
CA PHE A 228 18.98 -2.04 -35.45
C PHE A 228 17.60 -2.67 -35.24
N PRO A 229 17.46 -3.80 -34.51
CA PRO A 229 16.16 -4.42 -34.28
C PRO A 229 15.28 -3.52 -33.40
N GLY A 230 15.90 -2.52 -32.75
CA GLY A 230 15.25 -1.61 -31.83
C GLY A 230 14.22 -0.70 -32.46
N TRP A 231 14.41 -0.17 -33.67
CA TRP A 231 13.49 0.86 -34.21
C TRP A 231 12.19 0.27 -34.74
N GLN A 232 12.25 -0.87 -35.44
CA GLN A 232 11.02 -1.56 -35.87
C GLN A 232 10.25 -2.11 -34.67
N SER A 233 10.96 -2.64 -33.65
CA SER A 233 10.31 -3.09 -32.43
C SER A 233 9.74 -1.93 -31.60
N LEU A 234 10.38 -0.75 -31.59
CA LEU A 234 9.86 0.46 -30.93
C LEU A 234 8.67 1.05 -31.70
N LEU A 235 8.71 1.06 -33.04
CA LEU A 235 7.58 1.47 -33.88
C LEU A 235 6.38 0.51 -33.73
N LEU A 236 6.62 -0.81 -33.64
CA LEU A 236 5.58 -1.80 -33.34
C LEU A 236 5.04 -1.65 -31.91
N LEU A 237 5.88 -1.35 -30.91
CA LEU A 237 5.42 -1.07 -29.55
C LEU A 237 4.60 0.23 -29.48
N ILE A 238 5.06 1.30 -30.13
CA ILE A 238 4.37 2.59 -30.15
C ILE A 238 3.03 2.45 -30.88
N THR A 239 2.99 1.80 -32.05
CA THR A 239 1.74 1.56 -32.78
C THR A 239 0.80 0.64 -32.02
N SER A 240 1.29 -0.40 -31.35
CA SER A 240 0.47 -1.31 -30.54
C SER A 240 -0.07 -0.62 -29.27
N VAL A 241 0.72 0.23 -28.59
CA VAL A 241 0.26 1.03 -27.44
C VAL A 241 -0.79 2.07 -27.87
N VAL A 242 -0.63 2.67 -29.05
CA VAL A 242 -1.62 3.61 -29.61
C VAL A 242 -2.91 2.87 -29.99
N TYR A 243 -2.81 1.70 -30.61
CA TYR A 243 -3.98 0.86 -30.92
C TYR A 243 -4.70 0.39 -29.66
N LEU A 244 -3.97 -0.05 -28.63
CA LEU A 244 -4.55 -0.52 -27.36
C LEU A 244 -5.21 0.60 -26.54
N LYS A 245 -4.67 1.82 -26.60
CA LYS A 245 -5.33 3.01 -26.03
C LYS A 245 -6.58 3.41 -26.82
N LYS A 246 -6.58 3.26 -28.15
CA LYS A 246 -7.73 3.58 -28.99
C LYS A 246 -8.86 2.57 -28.81
N THR A 247 -8.57 1.28 -28.72
CA THR A 247 -9.57 0.23 -28.45
C THR A 247 -10.13 0.31 -27.02
N ARG A 248 -9.31 0.62 -26.01
CA ARG A 248 -9.82 0.90 -24.64
C ARG A 248 -10.72 2.13 -24.58
N ARG A 249 -10.43 3.19 -25.33
CA ARG A 249 -11.28 4.38 -25.42
C ARG A 249 -12.61 4.10 -26.15
N ILE A 250 -12.58 3.23 -27.17
CA ILE A 250 -13.79 2.80 -27.89
C ILE A 250 -14.64 1.87 -27.01
N MET A 251 -14.05 0.89 -26.31
CA MET A 251 -14.79 0.04 -25.36
C MET A 251 -15.37 0.83 -24.19
N PHE A 252 -14.68 1.87 -23.70
CA PHE A 252 -15.21 2.76 -22.67
C PHE A 252 -16.37 3.65 -23.16
N MET A 253 -16.42 3.97 -24.46
CA MET A 253 -17.56 4.66 -25.07
C MET A 253 -18.74 3.71 -25.32
N VAL A 254 -18.50 2.49 -25.81
CA VAL A 254 -19.57 1.51 -26.08
C VAL A 254 -20.20 0.98 -24.78
N GLY A 255 -19.41 0.79 -23.71
CA GLY A 255 -19.92 0.42 -22.38
C GLY A 255 -20.75 1.50 -21.69
N ARG A 256 -20.75 2.74 -22.21
CA ARG A 256 -21.56 3.85 -21.68
C ARG A 256 -22.95 3.97 -22.34
N TYR A 257 -23.19 3.21 -23.42
CA TYR A 257 -24.47 3.15 -24.14
C TYR A 257 -25.28 1.87 -23.85
N ARG A 258 -24.81 1.01 -22.94
CA ARG A 258 -25.57 -0.11 -22.37
C ARG A 258 -25.83 0.15 -20.88
N LYS A 259 -26.73 1.09 -20.59
CA LYS A 259 -27.50 1.20 -19.34
C LYS A 259 -28.75 2.00 -19.64
#